data_AF-A0A8B3S4T6-F1
#
_entry.id   AF-A0A8B3S4T6-F1
#
_cell.length_a   1.000
_cell.length_b   1.000
_cell.length_c   1.000
_cell.angle_alpha   90.00
_cell.angle_beta   90.00
_cell.angle_gamma   90.00
#
_symmetry.space_group_name_H-M   'P 1'
#
loop_
_entity.id
_entity.type
_entity.pdbx_description
1 polymer ?
#
loop_
_entity_poly.entity_id
_entity_poly.type
_entity_poly.pdbx_seq_one_letter_code
_entity_poly.pdbx_strand_id
1 'polypeptide(L)'
;MKRIEFHNREREKKEIIDILNSEPSLITFVYGPINSGKTTLINYLIGQLPDVYVPFYVNLRGRFITGYEDFLNVLFEIDEGGAIDNVSDYAQSFLKDLKILSGIPIPLNLFEQIFEKKDKSKDMFRYIERFFSEMPKKRVPVLILDEMQVIGDLKIDGLLIYKLFNFFVRLTKELHLAHVFVITSDSLFIEQVYSEAILSGRSDYLLVDDFDYEQTMDFLDGYGWGEHEKESTWQGVGGKPVFLVKLINAKISGKKIEDVLSSMFIRRTGEITTRLKLVKELGDEMVIGSKHCDVHYEKLVATLKMFVDREKIGMNDVDEVSKRYLVKENILFVDPLTAMIAPQSRLDMLAIREVIRDV
;
A
#
# COMPACT_ATOMS: atom_id res chain seq x y z
N MET A 1 6.15 -0.92 25.12
CA MET A 1 5.94 0.32 24.34
C MET A 1 4.54 0.82 24.64
N LYS A 2 4.36 2.12 24.90
CA LYS A 2 3.01 2.71 24.90
C LYS A 2 2.49 2.69 23.45
N ARG A 3 1.23 2.33 23.25
CA ARG A 3 0.58 2.42 21.94
C ARG A 3 0.38 3.91 21.64
N ILE A 4 1.00 4.41 20.57
CA ILE A 4 0.76 5.76 20.07
C ILE A 4 -0.65 5.78 19.48
N GLU A 5 -1.42 6.80 19.83
CA GLU A 5 -2.80 6.94 19.36
C GLU A 5 -2.84 7.30 17.89
N PHE A 6 -3.92 6.92 17.20
CA PHE A 6 -4.13 7.34 15.83
C PHE A 6 -4.31 8.86 15.78
N HIS A 7 -3.62 9.52 14.86
CA HIS A 7 -3.61 10.97 14.77
C HIS A 7 -3.93 11.45 13.36
N ASN A 8 -4.76 12.50 13.28
CA ASN A 8 -5.11 13.22 12.06
C ASN A 8 -5.78 12.33 10.98
N ARG A 9 -5.56 12.66 9.70
CA ARG A 9 -6.16 12.04 8.50
C ARG A 9 -7.65 12.34 8.29
N GLU A 10 -8.13 13.50 8.75
CA GLU A 10 -9.55 13.85 8.60
C GLU A 10 -10.00 13.94 7.14
N ARG A 11 -9.12 14.46 6.26
CA ARG A 11 -9.40 14.54 4.82
C ARG A 11 -9.55 13.15 4.21
N GLU A 12 -8.56 12.28 4.43
CA GLU A 12 -8.55 10.92 3.87
C GLU A 12 -9.69 10.07 4.44
N LYS A 13 -9.98 10.20 5.75
CA LYS A 13 -11.14 9.55 6.38
C LYS A 13 -12.44 10.00 5.74
N LYS A 14 -12.63 11.32 5.58
CA LYS A 14 -13.83 11.88 4.96
C LYS A 14 -14.00 11.35 3.53
N GLU A 15 -12.93 11.34 2.75
CA GLU A 15 -12.94 10.85 1.37
C GLU A 15 -13.32 9.36 1.30
N ILE A 16 -12.76 8.51 2.17
CA ILE A 16 -13.14 7.09 2.25
C ILE A 16 -14.61 6.93 2.66
N ILE A 17 -15.10 7.71 3.63
CA ILE A 17 -16.51 7.68 4.05
C ILE A 17 -17.44 8.16 2.92
N ASP A 18 -17.07 9.20 2.20
CA ASP A 18 -17.84 9.70 1.05
C ASP A 18 -17.92 8.63 -0.06
N ILE A 19 -16.83 7.91 -0.32
CA ILE A 19 -16.81 6.75 -1.24
C ILE A 19 -17.76 5.65 -0.74
N LEU A 20 -17.68 5.28 0.54
CA LEU A 20 -18.54 4.24 1.14
C LEU A 20 -20.02 4.63 1.18
N ASN A 21 -20.34 5.92 1.23
CA ASN A 21 -21.72 6.42 1.21
C ASN A 21 -22.30 6.48 -0.21
N SER A 22 -21.46 6.34 -1.24
CA SER A 22 -21.89 6.26 -2.64
C SER A 22 -22.18 4.81 -3.06
N GLU A 23 -22.84 4.60 -4.18
CA GLU A 23 -22.97 3.26 -4.75
C GLU A 23 -21.58 2.75 -5.20
N PRO A 24 -21.20 1.49 -4.90
CA PRO A 24 -19.95 0.94 -5.40
C PRO A 24 -19.87 1.12 -6.91
N SER A 25 -18.79 1.70 -7.41
CA SER A 25 -18.72 2.07 -8.83
C SER A 25 -17.31 2.08 -9.40
N LEU A 26 -16.30 2.22 -8.53
CA LEU A 26 -14.89 2.29 -8.88
C LEU A 26 -14.06 1.43 -7.91
N ILE A 27 -12.91 0.97 -8.40
CA ILE A 27 -11.85 0.43 -7.55
C ILE A 27 -11.08 1.62 -6.97
N THR A 28 -10.96 1.72 -5.64
CA THR A 28 -10.21 2.81 -5.01
C THR A 28 -8.80 2.36 -4.65
N PHE A 29 -7.79 2.95 -5.28
CA PHE A 29 -6.41 2.75 -4.89
C PHE A 29 -6.03 3.69 -3.76
N VAL A 30 -5.70 3.15 -2.59
CA VAL A 30 -5.13 3.91 -1.48
C VAL A 30 -3.61 3.78 -1.58
N TYR A 31 -2.95 4.83 -2.06
CA TYR A 31 -1.53 4.79 -2.39
C TYR A 31 -0.72 5.88 -1.71
N GLY A 32 0.61 5.76 -1.73
CA GLY A 32 1.51 6.76 -1.15
C GLY A 32 2.84 6.15 -0.72
N PRO A 33 3.80 6.97 -0.26
CA PRO A 33 5.12 6.52 0.17
C PRO A 33 5.08 5.37 1.19
N ILE A 34 6.11 4.53 1.22
CA ILE A 34 6.21 3.50 2.26
C ILE A 34 6.16 4.14 3.64
N ASN A 35 5.51 3.47 4.59
CA ASN A 35 5.41 3.94 5.98
C ASN A 35 4.70 5.30 6.19
N SER A 36 3.88 5.75 5.23
CA SER A 36 3.00 6.92 5.38
C SER A 36 1.76 6.67 6.27
N GLY A 37 1.52 5.43 6.70
CA GLY A 37 0.42 5.09 7.60
C GLY A 37 -0.87 4.62 6.91
N LYS A 38 -0.83 4.25 5.62
CA LYS A 38 -1.97 3.68 4.85
C LYS A 38 -2.71 2.55 5.59
N THR A 39 -1.99 1.47 5.93
CA THR A 39 -2.56 0.33 6.67
C THR A 39 -3.13 0.76 8.02
N THR A 40 -2.49 1.70 8.71
CA THR A 40 -2.97 2.22 9.99
C THR A 40 -4.27 3.02 9.82
N LEU A 41 -4.36 3.87 8.79
CA LEU A 41 -5.57 4.62 8.44
C LEU A 41 -6.73 3.68 8.15
N ILE A 42 -6.52 2.68 7.31
CA ILE A 42 -7.57 1.75 6.92
C ILE A 42 -8.03 0.90 8.12
N ASN A 43 -7.10 0.34 8.90
CA ASN A 43 -7.47 -0.43 10.09
C ASN A 43 -8.20 0.42 11.14
N TYR A 44 -7.81 1.69 11.30
CA TYR A 44 -8.51 2.62 12.19
C TYR A 44 -9.93 2.87 11.70
N LEU A 45 -10.11 3.16 10.40
CA LEU A 45 -11.40 3.45 9.81
C LEU A 45 -12.33 2.24 9.85
N ILE A 46 -11.85 1.04 9.49
CA ILE A 46 -12.58 -0.23 9.60
C ILE A 46 -13.16 -0.41 11.00
N GLY A 47 -12.36 -0.14 12.05
CA GLY A 47 -12.80 -0.26 13.44
C GLY A 47 -13.86 0.76 13.87
N GLN A 48 -14.15 1.77 13.05
CA GLN A 48 -15.14 2.81 13.30
C GLN A 48 -16.32 2.77 12.32
N LEU A 49 -16.31 1.85 11.34
CA LEU A 49 -17.39 1.76 10.37
C LEU A 49 -18.70 1.35 11.06
N PRO A 50 -19.84 1.96 10.66
CA PRO A 50 -21.13 1.47 11.09
C PRO A 50 -21.33 0.01 10.67
N ASP A 51 -22.07 -0.74 11.48
CA ASP A 51 -22.42 -2.15 11.26
C ASP A 51 -22.90 -2.45 9.83
N VAL A 52 -23.54 -1.48 9.16
CA VAL A 52 -23.97 -1.61 7.75
C VAL A 52 -22.84 -2.07 6.83
N TYR A 53 -21.58 -1.70 7.09
CA TYR A 53 -20.43 -2.15 6.30
C TYR A 53 -19.82 -3.42 6.87
N VAL A 54 -19.47 -4.37 6.00
CA VAL A 54 -18.83 -5.63 6.37
C VAL A 54 -17.45 -5.70 5.73
N PRO A 55 -16.38 -5.42 6.49
CA PRO A 55 -15.01 -5.36 5.99
C PRO A 55 -14.39 -6.76 5.82
N PHE A 56 -13.94 -7.07 4.61
CA PHE A 56 -13.13 -8.25 4.27
C PHE A 56 -11.70 -7.79 3.98
N TYR A 57 -10.81 -7.94 4.95
CA TYR A 57 -9.45 -7.41 4.91
C TYR A 57 -8.44 -8.52 4.59
N VAL A 58 -7.95 -8.53 3.36
CA VAL A 58 -6.93 -9.47 2.90
C VAL A 58 -5.58 -8.75 2.88
N ASN A 59 -4.66 -9.17 3.76
CA ASN A 59 -3.30 -8.69 3.75
C ASN A 59 -2.37 -9.71 3.08
N LEU A 60 -1.71 -9.32 1.99
CA LEU A 60 -0.79 -10.19 1.27
C LEU A 60 0.59 -10.27 1.94
N ARG A 61 0.93 -9.32 2.81
CA ARG A 61 2.19 -9.29 3.55
C ARG A 61 2.20 -10.39 4.61
N GLY A 62 3.04 -11.39 4.40
CA GLY A 62 3.14 -12.57 5.26
C GLY A 62 2.47 -13.82 4.70
N ARG A 63 1.92 -13.76 3.47
CA ARG A 63 1.42 -14.93 2.74
C ARG A 63 2.50 -15.38 1.75
N PHE A 64 2.81 -16.67 1.74
CA PHE A 64 3.72 -17.25 0.76
C PHE A 64 2.92 -17.58 -0.50
N ILE A 65 3.02 -16.73 -1.51
CA ILE A 65 2.30 -16.87 -2.78
C ILE A 65 3.33 -17.27 -3.82
N THR A 66 3.22 -18.48 -4.38
CA THR A 66 4.16 -18.95 -5.42
C THR A 66 3.60 -18.86 -6.83
N GLY A 67 2.30 -18.58 -6.96
CA GLY A 67 1.64 -18.44 -8.24
C GLY A 67 0.16 -18.08 -8.13
N TYR A 68 -0.53 -18.21 -9.26
CA TYR A 68 -1.93 -17.81 -9.44
C TYR A 68 -2.89 -18.48 -8.46
N GLU A 69 -2.76 -19.80 -8.25
CA GLU A 69 -3.67 -20.54 -7.37
C GLU A 69 -3.49 -20.15 -5.90
N ASP A 70 -2.25 -20.04 -5.44
CA ASP A 70 -1.94 -19.61 -4.07
C ASP A 70 -2.49 -18.22 -3.77
N PHE A 71 -2.40 -17.30 -4.74
CA PHE A 71 -2.95 -15.96 -4.59
C PHE A 71 -4.47 -16.00 -4.37
N LEU A 72 -5.18 -16.79 -5.18
CA LEU A 72 -6.64 -16.84 -5.06
C LEU A 72 -7.08 -17.47 -3.74
N ASN A 73 -6.32 -18.44 -3.22
CA ASN A 73 -6.56 -19.01 -1.90
C ASN A 73 -6.44 -17.97 -0.78
N VAL A 74 -5.52 -17.00 -0.93
CA VAL A 74 -5.32 -15.93 0.06
C VAL A 74 -6.52 -14.99 0.17
N LEU A 75 -7.39 -14.93 -0.85
CA LEU A 75 -8.64 -14.16 -0.77
C LEU A 75 -9.64 -14.75 0.23
N PHE A 76 -9.45 -16.01 0.63
CA PHE A 76 -10.40 -16.73 1.46
C PHE A 76 -9.93 -16.94 2.91
N GLU A 77 -10.90 -16.97 3.82
CA GLU A 77 -10.74 -17.43 5.20
C GLU A 77 -11.55 -18.72 5.35
N ILE A 78 -10.87 -19.85 5.57
CA ILE A 78 -11.53 -21.16 5.64
C ILE A 78 -12.23 -21.30 6.98
N ASP A 79 -13.53 -21.58 6.93
CA ASP A 79 -14.35 -21.91 8.08
C ASP A 79 -14.40 -23.44 8.25
N GLU A 80 -13.52 -23.95 9.13
CA GLU A 80 -13.42 -25.38 9.45
C GLU A 80 -14.66 -25.92 10.18
N GLY A 81 -15.48 -25.06 10.78
CA GLY A 81 -16.71 -25.43 11.50
C GLY A 81 -17.97 -25.41 10.63
N GLY A 82 -17.88 -24.84 9.42
CA GLY A 82 -19.00 -24.69 8.50
C GLY A 82 -19.41 -26.01 7.86
N ALA A 83 -20.56 -26.54 8.26
CA ALA A 83 -21.20 -27.70 7.60
C ALA A 83 -22.22 -27.29 6.51
N ILE A 84 -22.28 -26.00 6.17
CA ILE A 84 -23.26 -25.49 5.21
C ILE A 84 -22.73 -25.72 3.79
N ASP A 85 -23.39 -26.60 3.05
CA ASP A 85 -23.06 -26.93 1.65
C ASP A 85 -23.61 -25.90 0.64
N ASN A 86 -24.29 -24.86 1.09
CA ASN A 86 -24.95 -23.86 0.24
C ASN A 86 -24.47 -22.44 0.54
N VAL A 87 -23.95 -21.76 -0.50
CA VAL A 87 -23.46 -20.38 -0.43
C VAL A 87 -24.52 -19.40 0.10
N SER A 88 -25.78 -19.54 -0.33
CA SER A 88 -26.86 -18.62 0.07
C SER A 88 -27.15 -18.73 1.57
N ASP A 89 -27.29 -19.95 2.08
CA ASP A 89 -27.56 -20.20 3.50
C ASP A 89 -26.36 -19.75 4.36
N TYR A 90 -25.14 -19.97 3.86
CA TYR A 90 -23.92 -19.53 4.52
C TYR A 90 -23.86 -18.00 4.60
N ALA A 91 -23.99 -17.28 3.49
CA ALA A 91 -23.95 -15.82 3.42
C ALA A 91 -24.99 -15.15 4.34
N GLN A 92 -26.18 -15.74 4.47
CA GLN A 92 -27.23 -15.22 5.37
C GLN A 92 -26.96 -15.51 6.85
N SER A 93 -26.38 -16.67 7.16
CA SER A 93 -26.11 -17.11 8.54
C SER A 93 -24.86 -16.50 9.16
N PHE A 94 -23.88 -16.16 8.32
CA PHE A 94 -22.53 -15.74 8.69
C PHE A 94 -22.46 -14.40 9.46
N LEU A 95 -23.56 -13.65 9.53
CA LEU A 95 -23.59 -12.27 10.03
C LEU A 95 -23.91 -12.12 11.52
N LYS A 96 -23.88 -13.20 12.29
CA LYS A 96 -24.18 -13.17 13.73
C LYS A 96 -23.01 -12.69 14.58
N ASP A 97 -21.77 -12.84 14.11
CA ASP A 97 -20.56 -12.42 14.82
C ASP A 97 -19.67 -11.57 13.90
N LEU A 98 -20.04 -10.29 13.74
CA LEU A 98 -19.31 -9.35 12.88
C LEU A 98 -18.00 -8.91 13.54
N LYS A 99 -16.95 -9.70 13.30
CA LYS A 99 -15.57 -9.27 13.43
C LYS A 99 -15.01 -8.88 12.06
N ILE A 100 -13.92 -8.13 12.07
CA ILE A 100 -13.07 -7.92 10.89
C ILE A 100 -12.58 -9.29 10.44
N LEU A 101 -12.78 -9.60 9.17
CA LEU A 101 -12.40 -10.89 8.59
C LEU A 101 -11.08 -10.74 7.85
N SER A 102 -10.23 -11.76 7.98
CA SER A 102 -8.91 -11.81 7.35
C SER A 102 -8.96 -12.33 5.92
N GLY A 103 -10.17 -12.45 5.35
CA GLY A 103 -10.49 -12.93 4.03
C GLY A 103 -12.00 -13.08 3.82
N ILE A 104 -12.40 -13.55 2.64
CA ILE A 104 -13.78 -13.90 2.32
C ILE A 104 -14.05 -15.28 2.91
N PRO A 105 -15.04 -15.43 3.80
CA PRO A 105 -15.28 -16.69 4.48
C PRO A 105 -15.76 -17.75 3.49
N ILE A 106 -15.26 -18.98 3.66
CA ILE A 106 -15.71 -20.13 2.89
C ILE A 106 -15.72 -21.40 3.74
N PRO A 107 -16.84 -22.13 3.80
CA PRO A 107 -16.92 -23.45 4.43
C PRO A 107 -15.90 -24.43 3.82
N LEU A 108 -15.25 -25.24 4.64
CA LEU A 108 -14.20 -26.18 4.20
C LEU A 108 -14.68 -27.12 3.07
N ASN A 109 -15.87 -27.69 3.21
CA ASN A 109 -16.54 -28.50 2.18
C ASN A 109 -16.69 -27.77 0.84
N LEU A 110 -17.08 -26.49 0.83
CA LEU A 110 -17.21 -25.69 -0.38
C LEU A 110 -15.85 -25.32 -0.96
N PHE A 111 -14.87 -25.02 -0.11
CA PHE A 111 -13.50 -24.77 -0.51
C PHE A 111 -12.90 -25.98 -1.23
N GLU A 112 -13.00 -27.18 -0.64
CA GLU A 112 -12.52 -28.44 -1.22
C GLU A 112 -13.19 -28.72 -2.57
N GLN A 113 -14.52 -28.58 -2.67
CA GLN A 113 -15.27 -28.77 -3.91
C GLN A 113 -14.83 -27.83 -5.05
N ILE A 114 -14.43 -26.60 -4.73
CA ILE A 114 -13.91 -25.65 -5.72
C ILE A 114 -12.47 -26.00 -6.10
N PHE A 115 -11.67 -26.44 -5.12
CA PHE A 115 -10.25 -26.72 -5.31
C PHE A 115 -9.97 -28.03 -6.08
N GLU A 116 -10.92 -28.98 -6.09
CA GLU A 116 -10.81 -30.22 -6.87
C GLU A 116 -11.09 -30.06 -8.38
N LYS A 117 -11.59 -28.90 -8.83
CA LYS A 117 -11.99 -28.68 -10.23
C LYS A 117 -10.86 -28.18 -11.12
N LYS A 118 -10.99 -28.45 -12.43
CA LYS A 118 -10.01 -28.02 -13.45
C LYS A 118 -9.96 -26.50 -13.68
N ASP A 119 -11.06 -25.76 -13.45
CA ASP A 119 -11.13 -24.30 -13.65
C ASP A 119 -11.48 -23.58 -12.32
N LYS A 120 -10.55 -23.67 -11.36
CA LYS A 120 -10.71 -23.19 -9.98
C LYS A 120 -11.05 -21.69 -9.91
N SER A 121 -10.38 -20.88 -10.74
CA SER A 121 -10.50 -19.42 -10.70
C SER A 121 -11.91 -18.90 -10.97
N LYS A 122 -12.56 -19.44 -12.00
CA LYS A 122 -13.91 -19.07 -12.37
C LYS A 122 -14.91 -19.45 -11.28
N ASP A 123 -14.69 -20.60 -10.64
CA ASP A 123 -15.57 -21.08 -9.58
C ASP A 123 -15.37 -20.29 -8.27
N MET A 124 -14.14 -19.85 -7.95
CA MET A 124 -13.88 -18.94 -6.83
C MET A 124 -14.48 -17.55 -7.03
N PHE A 125 -14.31 -16.94 -8.20
CA PHE A 125 -14.95 -15.64 -8.50
C PHE A 125 -16.47 -15.74 -8.48
N ARG A 126 -17.04 -16.84 -9.00
CA ARG A 126 -18.48 -17.10 -8.90
C ARG A 126 -18.93 -17.27 -7.45
N TYR A 127 -18.14 -17.93 -6.62
CA TYR A 127 -18.43 -18.05 -5.19
C TYR A 127 -18.49 -16.67 -4.53
N ILE A 128 -17.47 -15.83 -4.73
CA ILE A 128 -17.41 -14.47 -4.16
C ILE A 128 -18.61 -13.63 -4.63
N GLU A 129 -18.90 -13.64 -5.93
CA GLU A 129 -20.05 -12.93 -6.52
C GLU A 129 -21.37 -13.38 -5.86
N ARG A 130 -21.60 -14.69 -5.76
CA ARG A 130 -22.79 -15.25 -5.11
C ARG A 130 -22.85 -14.88 -3.65
N PHE A 131 -21.74 -15.06 -2.93
CA PHE A 131 -21.65 -14.75 -1.51
C PHE A 131 -22.03 -13.29 -1.24
N PHE A 132 -21.44 -12.32 -1.96
CA PHE A 132 -21.80 -10.91 -1.81
C PHE A 132 -23.23 -10.59 -2.25
N SER A 133 -23.75 -11.22 -3.31
CA SER A 133 -25.13 -10.99 -3.76
C SER A 133 -26.19 -11.53 -2.80
N GLU A 134 -25.86 -12.58 -2.05
CA GLU A 134 -26.76 -13.26 -1.11
C GLU A 134 -26.63 -12.72 0.32
N MET A 135 -25.68 -11.81 0.56
CA MET A 135 -25.62 -11.07 1.82
C MET A 135 -26.92 -10.25 2.00
N PRO A 136 -27.40 -10.09 3.24
CA PRO A 136 -28.60 -9.31 3.52
C PRO A 136 -28.47 -7.90 2.97
N LYS A 137 -29.54 -7.42 2.30
CA LYS A 137 -29.60 -6.11 1.64
C LYS A 137 -29.23 -4.90 2.50
N LYS A 138 -29.20 -5.05 3.83
CA LYS A 138 -28.80 -4.00 4.78
C LYS A 138 -27.30 -4.02 5.08
N ARG A 139 -26.52 -4.91 4.46
CA ARG A 139 -25.09 -5.05 4.65
C ARG A 139 -24.41 -4.74 3.32
N VAL A 140 -23.34 -3.95 3.37
CA VAL A 140 -22.54 -3.56 2.23
C VAL A 140 -21.14 -4.14 2.40
N PRO A 141 -20.72 -5.09 1.54
CA PRO A 141 -19.37 -5.61 1.53
C PRO A 141 -18.32 -4.53 1.25
N VAL A 142 -17.22 -4.56 2.00
CA VAL A 142 -16.05 -3.71 1.75
C VAL A 142 -14.82 -4.63 1.64
N LEU A 143 -14.42 -4.93 0.40
CA LEU A 143 -13.24 -5.75 0.12
C LEU A 143 -11.99 -4.86 0.13
N ILE A 144 -11.02 -5.21 0.97
CA ILE A 144 -9.81 -4.45 1.17
C ILE A 144 -8.61 -5.36 0.94
N LEU A 145 -7.77 -5.01 -0.02
CA LEU A 145 -6.57 -5.76 -0.38
C LEU A 145 -5.35 -4.92 -0.03
N ASP A 146 -4.62 -5.33 1.00
CA ASP A 146 -3.41 -4.64 1.45
C ASP A 146 -2.15 -5.28 0.89
N GLU A 147 -1.17 -4.42 0.59
CA GLU A 147 0.13 -4.77 0.02
C GLU A 147 0.02 -5.50 -1.34
N MET A 148 -0.89 -5.02 -2.19
CA MET A 148 -1.18 -5.64 -3.49
C MET A 148 0.04 -5.76 -4.41
N GLN A 149 1.06 -4.91 -4.27
CA GLN A 149 2.26 -4.98 -5.11
C GLN A 149 3.04 -6.30 -4.96
N VAL A 150 2.79 -7.08 -3.90
CA VAL A 150 3.34 -8.45 -3.76
C VAL A 150 3.03 -9.31 -4.99
N ILE A 151 1.87 -9.14 -5.63
CA ILE A 151 1.57 -9.91 -6.85
C ILE A 151 2.39 -9.48 -8.08
N GLY A 152 2.82 -8.21 -8.12
CA GLY A 152 3.71 -7.70 -9.18
C GLY A 152 5.13 -8.25 -9.04
N ASP A 153 5.63 -8.36 -7.80
CA ASP A 153 6.98 -8.86 -7.50
C ASP A 153 7.16 -10.36 -7.83
N LEU A 154 6.09 -11.13 -7.79
CA LEU A 154 6.12 -12.60 -7.90
C LEU A 154 6.28 -13.13 -9.34
N LYS A 155 6.63 -12.27 -10.31
CA LYS A 155 6.62 -12.59 -11.75
C LYS A 155 5.30 -13.22 -12.19
N ILE A 156 4.20 -12.90 -11.49
CA ILE A 156 2.90 -13.47 -11.81
C ILE A 156 2.41 -12.81 -13.10
N ASP A 157 2.00 -13.66 -14.04
CA ASP A 157 1.50 -13.34 -15.38
C ASP A 157 0.56 -12.12 -15.36
N GLY A 158 0.74 -11.17 -16.30
CA GLY A 158 -0.17 -10.04 -16.48
C GLY A 158 -1.62 -10.48 -16.72
N LEU A 159 -1.83 -11.75 -17.12
CA LEU A 159 -3.15 -12.38 -17.15
C LEU A 159 -3.83 -12.47 -15.78
N LEU A 160 -3.10 -12.66 -14.67
CA LEU A 160 -3.67 -12.62 -13.31
C LEU A 160 -4.19 -11.23 -13.00
N ILE A 161 -3.31 -10.22 -13.12
CA ILE A 161 -3.66 -8.82 -12.85
C ILE A 161 -4.88 -8.44 -13.69
N TYR A 162 -4.86 -8.74 -14.99
CA TYR A 162 -5.99 -8.53 -15.88
C TYR A 162 -7.27 -9.20 -15.37
N LYS A 163 -7.26 -10.52 -15.09
CA LYS A 163 -8.47 -11.24 -14.65
C LYS A 163 -9.00 -10.74 -13.31
N LEU A 164 -8.09 -10.48 -12.37
CA LEU A 164 -8.41 -10.06 -11.01
C LEU A 164 -9.04 -8.67 -10.99
N PHE A 165 -8.40 -7.69 -11.64
CA PHE A 165 -8.92 -6.34 -11.66
C PHE A 165 -10.20 -6.23 -12.49
N ASN A 166 -10.36 -6.99 -13.58
CA ASN A 166 -11.65 -7.08 -14.26
C ASN A 166 -12.73 -7.70 -13.37
N PHE A 167 -12.39 -8.66 -12.52
CA PHE A 167 -13.32 -9.18 -11.52
C PHE A 167 -13.71 -8.10 -10.49
N PHE A 168 -12.78 -7.27 -10.03
CA PHE A 168 -13.11 -6.13 -9.17
C PHE A 168 -13.99 -5.09 -9.86
N VAL A 169 -13.76 -4.81 -11.15
CA VAL A 169 -14.64 -3.96 -11.96
C VAL A 169 -16.04 -4.56 -12.03
N ARG A 170 -16.16 -5.88 -12.19
CA ARG A 170 -17.45 -6.58 -12.17
C ARG A 170 -18.16 -6.41 -10.81
N LEU A 171 -17.44 -6.57 -9.70
CA LEU A 171 -18.01 -6.39 -8.35
C LEU A 171 -18.46 -4.95 -8.07
N THR A 172 -17.67 -3.96 -8.51
CA THR A 172 -17.94 -2.54 -8.23
C THR A 172 -18.92 -1.97 -9.24
N LYS A 173 -18.57 -1.95 -10.53
CA LYS A 173 -19.26 -1.16 -11.56
C LYS A 173 -20.40 -1.90 -12.26
N GLU A 174 -20.28 -3.21 -12.46
CA GLU A 174 -21.31 -3.97 -13.20
C GLU A 174 -22.44 -4.45 -12.29
N LEU A 175 -22.08 -4.90 -11.08
CA LEU A 175 -23.03 -5.51 -10.14
C LEU A 175 -23.31 -4.66 -8.91
N HIS A 176 -22.52 -3.61 -8.64
CA HIS A 176 -22.67 -2.73 -7.47
C HIS A 176 -22.72 -3.50 -6.13
N LEU A 177 -21.98 -4.61 -6.03
CA LEU A 177 -22.06 -5.54 -4.90
C LEU A 177 -21.14 -5.19 -3.75
N ALA A 178 -19.98 -4.57 -4.01
CA ALA A 178 -18.96 -4.36 -2.99
C ALA A 178 -18.11 -3.15 -3.30
N HIS A 179 -17.74 -2.38 -2.26
CA HIS A 179 -16.63 -1.44 -2.37
C HIS A 179 -15.31 -2.22 -2.41
N VAL A 180 -14.38 -1.82 -3.28
CA VAL A 180 -13.07 -2.45 -3.40
C VAL A 180 -11.99 -1.39 -3.16
N PHE A 181 -11.19 -1.58 -2.12
CA PHE A 181 -10.01 -0.78 -1.81
C PHE A 181 -8.73 -1.60 -2.05
N VAL A 182 -7.82 -1.06 -2.86
CA VAL A 182 -6.50 -1.65 -3.12
C VAL A 182 -5.45 -0.74 -2.49
N ILE A 183 -4.76 -1.23 -1.45
CA ILE A 183 -3.74 -0.48 -0.74
C ILE A 183 -2.37 -0.90 -1.28
N THR A 184 -1.56 0.08 -1.66
CA THR A 184 -0.21 -0.18 -2.17
C THR A 184 0.77 0.93 -1.83
N SER A 185 2.02 0.57 -1.55
CA SER A 185 3.12 1.55 -1.43
C SER A 185 3.96 1.67 -2.70
N ASP A 186 3.67 0.85 -3.71
CA ASP A 186 4.42 0.83 -4.96
C ASP A 186 3.59 1.52 -6.05
N SER A 187 4.03 2.71 -6.42
CA SER A 187 3.44 3.49 -7.50
C SER A 187 3.69 2.87 -8.89
N LEU A 188 4.79 2.12 -9.08
CA LEU A 188 5.06 1.44 -10.35
C LEU A 188 4.09 0.28 -10.56
N PHE A 189 3.65 -0.35 -9.47
CA PHE A 189 2.59 -1.35 -9.52
C PHE A 189 1.28 -0.75 -10.03
N ILE A 190 0.93 0.48 -9.62
CA ILE A 190 -0.26 1.18 -10.13
C ILE A 190 -0.14 1.41 -11.64
N GLU A 191 1.01 1.88 -12.13
CA GLU A 191 1.27 2.04 -13.57
C GLU A 191 1.10 0.71 -14.32
N GLN A 192 1.64 -0.38 -13.77
CA GLN A 192 1.52 -1.72 -14.34
C GLN A 192 0.05 -2.14 -14.45
N VAL A 193 -0.71 -2.07 -13.35
CA VAL A 193 -2.12 -2.45 -13.34
C VAL A 193 -2.94 -1.62 -14.31
N TYR A 194 -2.70 -0.31 -14.39
CA TYR A 194 -3.40 0.57 -15.33
C TYR A 194 -3.17 0.12 -16.78
N SER A 195 -1.93 -0.25 -17.11
CA SER A 195 -1.56 -0.74 -18.44
C SER A 195 -2.13 -2.12 -18.77
N GLU A 196 -2.18 -3.04 -17.80
CA GLU A 196 -2.60 -4.43 -18.02
C GLU A 196 -4.11 -4.61 -17.97
N ALA A 197 -4.83 -3.93 -17.07
CA ALA A 197 -6.25 -4.16 -16.80
C ALA A 197 -7.20 -3.12 -17.41
N ILE A 198 -6.69 -2.13 -18.15
CA ILE A 198 -7.49 -1.06 -18.81
C ILE A 198 -8.47 -0.41 -17.82
N LEU A 199 -7.93 0.17 -16.74
CA LEU A 199 -8.73 0.74 -15.64
C LEU A 199 -9.22 2.17 -15.89
N SER A 200 -9.05 2.70 -17.10
CA SER A 200 -9.52 4.05 -17.46
C SER A 200 -11.03 4.21 -17.18
N GLY A 201 -11.39 5.14 -16.29
CA GLY A 201 -12.78 5.37 -15.86
C GLY A 201 -13.38 4.21 -15.03
N ARG A 202 -12.53 3.40 -14.39
CA ARG A 202 -12.90 2.24 -13.56
C ARG A 202 -12.19 2.20 -12.20
N SER A 203 -11.28 3.14 -11.96
CA SER A 203 -10.58 3.31 -10.69
C SER A 203 -10.46 4.77 -10.29
N ASP A 204 -10.35 4.98 -8.97
CA ASP A 204 -10.03 6.25 -8.35
C ASP A 204 -8.80 6.10 -7.45
N TYR A 205 -8.20 7.21 -7.03
CA TYR A 205 -6.90 7.25 -6.39
C TYR A 205 -6.89 8.19 -5.18
N LEU A 206 -6.65 7.63 -4.01
CA LEU A 206 -6.54 8.35 -2.75
C LEU A 206 -5.08 8.32 -2.28
N LEU A 207 -4.43 9.48 -2.29
CA LEU A 207 -3.06 9.65 -1.81
C LEU A 207 -3.03 9.80 -0.28
N VAL A 208 -2.29 8.93 0.38
CA VAL A 208 -1.92 9.01 1.81
C VAL A 208 -0.44 9.32 1.89
N ASP A 209 -0.12 10.61 1.92
CA ASP A 209 1.26 11.13 1.97
C ASP A 209 1.75 11.28 3.41
N ASP A 210 3.02 11.66 3.61
CA ASP A 210 3.54 12.10 4.90
C ASP A 210 2.76 13.33 5.43
N PHE A 211 2.80 13.57 6.75
CA PHE A 211 2.15 14.76 7.32
C PHE A 211 2.81 16.05 6.82
N ASP A 212 1.99 17.09 6.63
CA ASP A 212 2.52 18.44 6.41
C ASP A 212 3.10 19.04 7.71
N TYR A 213 3.60 20.28 7.62
CA TYR A 213 4.19 20.96 8.77
C TYR A 213 3.20 21.09 9.93
N GLU A 214 2.00 21.61 9.68
CA GLU A 214 1.00 21.87 10.71
C GLU A 214 0.55 20.57 11.38
N GLN A 215 0.24 19.55 10.57
CA GLN A 215 -0.11 18.22 11.05
C GLN A 215 1.02 17.59 11.89
N THR A 216 2.27 17.82 11.53
CA THR A 216 3.42 17.32 12.30
C THR A 216 3.56 18.05 13.63
N MET A 217 3.39 19.37 13.66
CA MET A 217 3.43 20.15 14.90
C MET A 217 2.33 19.72 15.86
N ASP A 218 1.09 19.63 15.37
CA ASP A 218 -0.07 19.17 16.14
C ASP A 218 0.16 17.77 16.74
N PHE A 219 0.76 16.86 15.96
CA PHE A 219 1.08 15.52 16.43
C PHE A 219 2.08 15.55 17.59
N LEU A 220 3.14 16.35 17.48
CA LEU A 220 4.19 16.45 18.49
C LEU A 220 3.71 17.18 19.75
N ASP A 221 2.82 18.17 19.61
CA ASP A 221 2.20 18.88 20.74
C ASP A 221 1.38 17.94 21.62
N GLY A 222 0.69 16.96 21.02
CA GLY A 222 0.00 15.90 21.75
C GLY A 222 0.89 15.06 22.67
N TYR A 223 2.22 15.11 22.49
CA TYR A 223 3.22 14.42 23.31
C TYR A 223 4.09 15.36 24.15
N GLY A 224 3.76 16.65 24.24
CA GLY A 224 4.45 17.63 25.10
C GLY A 224 5.88 17.94 24.65
N TRP A 225 6.12 18.00 23.34
CA TRP A 225 7.42 18.35 22.77
C TRP A 225 7.69 19.84 22.85
N GLY A 226 8.95 20.22 23.07
CA GLY A 226 9.36 21.64 23.04
C GLY A 226 9.56 22.15 21.61
N GLU A 227 9.40 23.46 21.37
CA GLU A 227 9.55 24.08 20.04
C GLU A 227 10.86 23.71 19.32
N HIS A 228 11.98 23.69 20.04
CA HIS A 228 13.27 23.34 19.45
C HIS A 228 13.32 21.88 18.98
N GLU A 229 12.73 20.95 19.73
CA GLU A 229 12.68 19.53 19.36
C GLU A 229 11.73 19.30 18.18
N LYS A 230 10.60 20.03 18.14
CA LYS A 230 9.64 19.99 17.03
C LYS A 230 10.28 20.45 15.73
N GLU A 231 10.93 21.61 15.76
CA GLU A 231 11.59 22.17 14.57
C GLU A 231 12.76 21.29 14.11
N SER A 232 13.58 20.78 15.04
CA SER A 232 14.67 19.85 14.72
C SER A 232 14.14 18.55 14.09
N THR A 233 13.00 18.05 14.57
CA THR A 233 12.32 16.87 14.03
C THR A 233 11.81 17.13 12.61
N TRP A 234 11.11 18.24 12.41
CA TRP A 234 10.64 18.63 11.08
C TRP A 234 11.81 18.77 10.12
N GLN A 235 12.88 19.43 10.52
CA GLN A 235 14.04 19.62 9.67
C GLN A 235 14.74 18.30 9.32
N GLY A 236 14.85 17.36 10.26
CA GLY A 236 15.57 16.11 10.08
C GLY A 236 14.79 14.98 9.39
N VAL A 237 13.50 14.83 9.68
CA VAL A 237 12.69 13.69 9.19
C VAL A 237 11.36 14.08 8.55
N GLY A 238 10.96 15.35 8.65
CA GLY A 238 9.67 15.83 8.14
C GLY A 238 8.49 15.18 8.86
N GLY A 239 7.34 15.09 8.17
CA GLY A 239 6.11 14.54 8.73
C GLY A 239 5.92 13.04 8.57
N LYS A 240 6.99 12.28 8.32
CA LYS A 240 6.86 10.83 8.05
C LYS A 240 6.40 10.07 9.30
N PRO A 241 5.19 9.48 9.34
CA PRO A 241 4.60 8.98 10.59
C PRO A 241 5.46 7.94 11.32
N VAL A 242 6.10 7.00 10.61
CA VAL A 242 6.97 5.99 11.25
C VAL A 242 8.19 6.61 11.94
N PHE A 243 8.73 7.72 11.41
CA PHE A 243 9.86 8.41 12.00
C PHE A 243 9.42 9.19 13.23
N LEU A 244 8.28 9.88 13.16
CA LEU A 244 7.70 10.58 14.31
C LEU A 244 7.39 9.60 15.46
N VAL A 245 6.78 8.45 15.16
CA VAL A 245 6.52 7.37 16.12
C VAL A 245 7.81 6.86 16.77
N LYS A 246 8.88 6.67 15.97
CA LYS A 246 10.19 6.24 16.48
C LYS A 246 10.78 7.28 17.44
N LEU A 247 10.70 8.56 17.08
CA LEU A 247 11.23 9.66 17.89
C LEU A 247 10.44 9.86 19.19
N ILE A 248 9.12 9.75 19.16
CA ILE A 248 8.27 9.76 20.38
C ILE A 248 8.66 8.63 21.33
N ASN A 249 8.81 7.40 20.81
CA ASN A 249 9.24 6.27 21.63
C ASN A 249 10.64 6.47 22.20
N ALA A 250 11.55 7.08 21.44
CA ALA A 250 12.89 7.43 21.92
C ALA A 250 12.84 8.46 23.07
N LYS A 251 12.03 9.52 22.92
CA LYS A 251 11.80 10.52 23.97
C LYS A 251 11.25 9.90 25.25
N ILE A 252 10.21 9.07 25.14
CA ILE A 252 9.60 8.37 26.28
C ILE A 252 10.62 7.47 26.98
N SER A 253 11.58 6.93 26.23
CA SER A 253 12.66 6.09 26.76
C SER A 253 13.86 6.89 27.28
N GLY A 254 13.75 8.23 27.38
CA GLY A 254 14.79 9.11 27.89
C GLY A 254 15.99 9.34 26.97
N LYS A 255 15.87 9.00 25.67
CA LYS A 255 16.92 9.27 24.68
C LYS A 255 16.86 10.72 24.21
N LYS A 256 18.02 11.29 23.91
CA LYS A 256 18.12 12.59 23.23
C LYS A 256 17.67 12.48 21.79
N ILE A 257 16.82 13.40 21.37
CA ILE A 257 16.21 13.38 20.03
C ILE A 257 17.26 13.62 18.95
N GLU A 258 18.20 14.52 19.20
CA GLU A 258 19.28 14.90 18.29
C GLU A 258 20.19 13.70 17.98
N ASP A 259 20.49 12.88 18.99
CA ASP A 259 21.28 11.65 18.81
C ASP A 259 20.53 10.62 17.94
N VAL A 260 19.21 10.50 18.15
CA VAL A 260 18.37 9.58 17.36
C VAL A 260 18.25 10.07 15.92
N LEU A 261 17.99 11.36 15.69
CA LEU A 261 17.97 11.98 14.37
C LEU A 261 19.30 11.78 13.63
N SER A 262 20.43 12.07 14.29
CA SER A 262 21.76 11.87 13.73
C SER A 262 22.01 10.41 13.35
N SER A 263 21.63 9.46 14.21
CA SER A 263 21.75 8.03 13.91
C SER A 263 20.90 7.60 12.71
N MET A 264 19.71 8.17 12.56
CA MET A 264 18.81 7.89 11.44
C MET A 264 19.38 8.41 10.13
N PHE A 265 19.92 9.63 10.15
CA PHE A 265 20.58 10.26 9.01
C PHE A 265 21.81 9.47 8.58
N ILE A 266 22.76 9.20 9.49
CA ILE A 266 23.98 8.42 9.21
C ILE A 266 23.64 7.07 8.60
N ARG A 267 22.68 6.35 9.19
CA ARG A 267 22.24 5.05 8.68
C ARG A 267 21.69 5.16 7.27
N ARG A 268 20.82 6.15 7.01
CA ARG A 268 20.18 6.29 5.71
C ARG A 268 21.16 6.71 4.61
N THR A 269 22.06 7.65 4.91
CA THR A 269 23.18 8.01 4.03
C THR A 269 24.03 6.79 3.70
N GLY A 270 24.38 5.98 4.71
CA GLY A 270 25.13 4.73 4.52
C GLY A 270 24.41 3.73 3.62
N GLU A 271 23.10 3.53 3.80
CA GLU A 271 22.29 2.63 2.95
C GLU A 271 22.31 3.05 1.48
N ILE A 272 22.10 4.34 1.19
CA ILE A 272 22.12 4.87 -0.18
C ILE A 272 23.53 4.75 -0.77
N THR A 273 24.57 5.14 -0.03
CA THR A 273 25.97 5.02 -0.46
C THR A 273 26.34 3.58 -0.79
N THR A 274 26.00 2.62 0.07
CA THR A 274 26.26 1.20 -0.16
C THR A 274 25.55 0.71 -1.42
N ARG A 275 24.28 1.08 -1.61
CA ARG A 275 23.52 0.66 -2.80
C ARG A 275 24.14 1.20 -4.09
N LEU A 276 24.49 2.48 -4.14
CA LEU A 276 25.17 3.07 -5.30
C LEU A 276 26.56 2.46 -5.54
N LYS A 277 27.31 2.18 -4.47
CA LYS A 277 28.63 1.53 -4.55
C LYS A 277 28.52 0.13 -5.17
N LEU A 278 27.52 -0.66 -4.80
CA LEU A 278 27.29 -1.98 -5.38
C LEU A 278 27.08 -1.90 -6.90
N VAL A 279 26.23 -0.98 -7.36
CA VAL A 279 26.01 -0.76 -8.80
C VAL A 279 27.31 -0.33 -9.49
N LYS A 280 28.10 0.55 -8.86
CA LYS A 280 29.37 1.04 -9.42
C LYS A 280 30.41 -0.06 -9.58
N GLU A 281 30.54 -0.93 -8.58
CA GLU A 281 31.62 -1.93 -8.51
C GLU A 281 31.25 -3.24 -9.20
N LEU A 282 29.99 -3.66 -9.13
CA LEU A 282 29.53 -4.96 -9.58
C LEU A 282 28.58 -4.89 -10.78
N GLY A 283 28.05 -3.70 -11.10
CA GLY A 283 26.89 -3.57 -11.97
C GLY A 283 25.60 -4.01 -11.29
N ASP A 284 24.48 -3.76 -11.95
CA ASP A 284 23.17 -4.31 -11.57
C ASP A 284 22.31 -4.38 -12.83
N GLU A 285 21.30 -5.25 -12.82
CA GLU A 285 20.38 -5.41 -13.94
C GLU A 285 18.93 -5.49 -13.43
N MET A 286 18.00 -5.00 -14.24
CA MET A 286 16.58 -5.17 -13.97
C MET A 286 15.80 -5.58 -15.20
N VAL A 287 14.70 -6.28 -14.95
CA VAL A 287 13.78 -6.70 -16.00
C VAL A 287 12.64 -5.69 -16.08
N ILE A 288 12.46 -5.09 -17.26
CA ILE A 288 11.33 -4.21 -17.58
C ILE A 288 10.55 -4.87 -18.72
N GLY A 289 9.35 -5.37 -18.39
CA GLY A 289 8.61 -6.24 -19.30
C GLY A 289 9.38 -7.53 -19.58
N SER A 290 9.77 -7.76 -20.84
CA SER A 290 10.58 -8.92 -21.26
C SER A 290 12.05 -8.58 -21.51
N LYS A 291 12.49 -7.34 -21.24
CA LYS A 291 13.84 -6.89 -21.53
C LYS A 291 14.68 -6.82 -20.27
N HIS A 292 15.91 -7.34 -20.35
CA HIS A 292 16.96 -7.06 -19.39
C HIS A 292 17.56 -5.68 -19.70
N CYS A 293 17.68 -4.86 -18.67
CA CYS A 293 18.21 -3.51 -18.76
C CYS A 293 19.30 -3.30 -17.72
N ASP A 294 20.47 -2.89 -18.19
CA ASP A 294 21.60 -2.56 -17.33
C ASP A 294 21.32 -1.29 -16.53
N VAL A 295 21.63 -1.35 -15.24
CA VAL A 295 21.54 -0.20 -14.34
C VAL A 295 22.89 0.50 -14.34
N HIS A 296 22.91 1.75 -14.81
CA HIS A 296 24.15 2.52 -14.90
C HIS A 296 24.31 3.47 -13.72
N TYR A 297 25.40 3.31 -12.98
CA TYR A 297 25.75 4.15 -11.84
C TYR A 297 25.70 5.65 -12.17
N GLU A 298 26.25 6.07 -13.31
CA GLU A 298 26.31 7.48 -13.71
C GLU A 298 24.91 8.07 -13.90
N LYS A 299 23.95 7.28 -14.41
CA LYS A 299 22.57 7.72 -14.59
C LYS A 299 21.82 7.80 -13.26
N LEU A 300 22.07 6.87 -12.34
CA LEU A 300 21.53 6.94 -10.98
C LEU A 300 22.02 8.21 -10.27
N VAL A 301 23.32 8.49 -10.33
CA VAL A 301 23.91 9.70 -9.73
C VAL A 301 23.37 10.96 -10.39
N ALA A 302 23.26 10.99 -11.73
CA ALA A 302 22.68 12.12 -12.44
C ALA A 302 21.23 12.40 -12.01
N THR A 303 20.43 11.34 -11.83
CA THR A 303 19.06 11.43 -11.31
C THR A 303 19.03 12.01 -9.89
N LEU A 304 19.85 11.47 -9.00
CA LEU A 304 19.92 11.91 -7.61
C LEU A 304 20.44 13.36 -7.47
N LYS A 305 21.36 13.79 -8.35
CA LYS A 305 21.85 15.18 -8.43
C LYS A 305 20.73 16.19 -8.64
N MET A 306 19.63 15.81 -9.28
CA MET A 306 18.50 16.72 -9.48
C MET A 306 17.80 17.12 -8.18
N PHE A 307 17.91 16.32 -7.11
CA PHE A 307 17.32 16.59 -5.80
C PHE A 307 18.20 17.43 -4.86
N VAL A 308 19.36 17.89 -5.35
CA VAL A 308 20.22 18.82 -4.61
C VAL A 308 19.49 20.15 -4.41
N ASP A 309 18.91 20.69 -5.49
CA ASP A 309 18.25 22.00 -5.48
C ASP A 309 16.72 21.92 -5.58
N ARG A 310 16.17 20.72 -5.77
CA ARG A 310 14.73 20.49 -5.98
C ARG A 310 14.19 19.45 -5.01
N GLU A 311 12.93 19.62 -4.59
CA GLU A 311 12.24 18.61 -3.79
C GLU A 311 11.51 17.58 -4.67
N LYS A 312 11.09 18.00 -5.86
CA LYS A 312 10.37 17.17 -6.85
C LYS A 312 10.90 17.42 -8.26
N ILE A 313 10.83 16.40 -9.10
CA ILE A 313 11.15 16.46 -10.54
C ILE A 313 10.05 15.79 -11.36
N GLY A 314 9.97 16.07 -12.66
CA GLY A 314 9.00 15.42 -13.52
C GLY A 314 9.43 13.98 -13.84
N MET A 315 8.46 13.07 -14.03
CA MET A 315 8.77 11.68 -14.40
C MET A 315 9.58 11.56 -15.70
N ASN A 316 9.38 12.49 -16.64
CA ASN A 316 10.06 12.49 -17.94
C ASN A 316 11.49 13.07 -17.88
N ASP A 317 11.90 13.63 -16.74
CA ASP A 317 13.25 14.18 -16.58
C ASP A 317 14.32 13.09 -16.40
N VAL A 318 13.88 11.84 -16.17
CA VAL A 318 14.73 10.70 -15.78
C VAL A 318 14.45 9.53 -16.72
N ASP A 319 15.49 8.73 -17.01
CA ASP A 319 15.29 7.51 -17.79
C ASP A 319 14.53 6.43 -17.00
N GLU A 320 13.80 5.58 -17.74
CA GLU A 320 12.91 4.58 -17.15
C GLU A 320 13.63 3.58 -16.22
N VAL A 321 14.89 3.24 -16.50
CA VAL A 321 15.68 2.30 -15.69
C VAL A 321 16.05 2.94 -14.37
N SER A 322 16.62 4.15 -14.40
CA SER A 322 17.00 4.88 -13.18
C SER A 322 15.78 5.17 -12.30
N LYS A 323 14.66 5.58 -12.89
CA LYS A 323 13.38 5.78 -12.18
C LYS A 323 12.97 4.51 -11.45
N ARG A 324 12.81 3.40 -12.18
CA ARG A 324 12.32 2.14 -11.60
C ARG A 324 13.27 1.58 -10.55
N TYR A 325 14.58 1.68 -10.79
CA TYR A 325 15.59 1.22 -9.84
C TYR A 325 15.49 1.97 -8.51
N LEU A 326 15.52 3.30 -8.54
CA LEU A 326 15.52 4.11 -7.32
C LEU A 326 14.19 4.02 -6.54
N VAL A 327 13.08 3.78 -7.23
CA VAL A 327 11.78 3.50 -6.57
C VAL A 327 11.77 2.13 -5.92
N LYS A 328 12.23 1.08 -6.62
CA LYS A 328 12.34 -0.27 -6.07
C LYS A 328 13.25 -0.33 -4.84
N GLU A 329 14.31 0.49 -4.86
CA GLU A 329 15.21 0.66 -3.72
C GLU A 329 14.66 1.52 -2.58
N ASN A 330 13.40 1.94 -2.67
CA ASN A 330 12.74 2.81 -1.72
C ASN A 330 13.56 4.09 -1.44
N ILE A 331 14.22 4.64 -2.46
CA ILE A 331 14.93 5.92 -2.38
C ILE A 331 14.00 7.03 -2.89
N LEU A 332 13.35 6.77 -4.02
CA LEU A 332 12.38 7.68 -4.62
C LEU A 332 10.95 7.12 -4.53
N PHE A 333 9.99 8.02 -4.63
CA PHE A 333 8.57 7.75 -4.76
C PHE A 333 8.06 8.47 -6.01
N VAL A 334 7.20 7.80 -6.75
CA VAL A 334 6.60 8.32 -7.98
C VAL A 334 5.12 8.56 -7.71
N ASP A 335 4.62 9.75 -7.99
CA ASP A 335 3.20 10.06 -7.89
C ASP A 335 2.55 9.97 -9.28
N PRO A 336 1.83 8.87 -9.58
CA PRO A 336 1.21 8.65 -10.89
C PRO A 336 0.17 9.72 -11.25
N LEU A 337 -0.44 10.39 -10.27
CA LEU A 337 -1.45 11.42 -10.53
C LEU A 337 -0.84 12.74 -10.96
N THR A 338 0.26 13.14 -10.33
CA THR A 338 0.91 14.43 -10.63
C THR A 338 2.03 14.33 -11.66
N ALA A 339 2.41 13.11 -12.06
CA ALA A 339 3.56 12.85 -12.93
C ALA A 339 4.89 13.37 -12.34
N MET A 340 5.01 13.35 -11.01
CA MET A 340 6.18 13.84 -10.28
C MET A 340 6.90 12.72 -9.53
N ILE A 341 8.20 12.93 -9.31
CA ILE A 341 9.08 12.06 -8.52
C ILE A 341 9.62 12.89 -7.36
N ALA A 342 9.63 12.30 -6.16
CA ALA A 342 10.20 12.89 -4.96
C ALA A 342 11.05 11.84 -4.21
N PRO A 343 11.98 12.25 -3.33
CA PRO A 343 12.53 11.34 -2.33
C PRO A 343 11.41 10.75 -1.46
N GLN A 344 11.58 9.52 -0.99
CA GLN A 344 10.55 8.82 -0.16
C GLN A 344 10.18 9.54 1.14
N SER A 345 11.04 10.44 1.61
CA SER A 345 10.82 11.27 2.79
C SER A 345 11.80 12.43 2.80
N ARG A 346 11.62 13.35 3.75
CA ARG A 346 12.61 14.40 4.01
C ARG A 346 13.98 13.83 4.43
N LEU A 347 14.00 12.74 5.20
CA LEU A 347 15.25 12.06 5.58
C LEU A 347 15.98 11.52 4.34
N ASP A 348 15.23 10.95 3.40
CA ASP A 348 15.78 10.49 2.11
C ASP A 348 16.37 11.64 1.31
N MET A 349 15.67 12.77 1.24
CA MET A 349 16.17 13.97 0.55
C MET A 349 17.49 14.46 1.15
N LEU A 350 17.58 14.57 2.47
CA LEU A 350 18.82 14.98 3.14
C LEU A 350 19.95 13.98 2.89
N ALA A 351 19.66 12.68 3.00
CA ALA A 351 20.64 11.64 2.76
C ALA A 351 21.15 11.67 1.31
N ILE A 352 20.27 11.82 0.33
CA ILE A 352 20.64 11.99 -1.08
C ILE A 352 21.59 13.17 -1.25
N ARG A 353 21.26 14.34 -0.67
CA ARG A 353 22.11 15.54 -0.76
C ARG A 353 23.51 15.31 -0.20
N GLU A 354 23.62 14.59 0.91
CA GLU A 354 24.91 14.25 1.51
C GLU A 354 25.70 13.28 0.64
N VAL A 355 25.08 12.19 0.17
CA VAL A 355 25.74 11.22 -0.71
C VAL A 355 26.27 11.88 -1.98
N ILE A 356 25.49 12.78 -2.57
CA ILE A 356 25.86 13.46 -3.81
C ILE A 356 26.98 14.48 -3.61
N ARG A 357 27.11 15.06 -2.41
CA ARG A 357 28.23 15.95 -2.09
C ARG A 357 29.58 15.25 -2.17
N ASP A 358 29.61 13.95 -1.88
CA ASP A 358 30.81 13.11 -1.89
C ASP A 358 31.11 12.46 -3.25
N VAL A 359 30.30 12.73 -4.30
CA VAL A 359 30.37 12.11 -5.64
C VAL A 359 30.53 13.13 -6.77
#